data_AF-A0A932H1S8-F1
#
_entry.id   AF-A0A932H1S8-F1
#
_cell.length_a   1.000
_cell.length_b   1.000
_cell.length_c   1.000
_cell.angle_alpha   90.00
_cell.angle_beta   90.00
_cell.angle_gamma   90.00
#
_symmetry.space_group_name_H-M   'P 1'
#
loop_
_entity.id
_entity.type
_entity.pdbx_description
1 polymer ?
#
loop_
_entity_poly.entity_id
_entity_poly.type
_entity_poly.pdbx_seq_one_letter_code
_entity_poly.pdbx_strand_id
1 'polypeptide(L)'
;MGELQMRSDQYIAAHRARTQQATEAAPPRRAMPRDFKLDLRAPLKGQIIFIRRTDERGQVHLLGQRFSVSPDWLHRLVRCKVDFDHHCIRCFALRRRVPTEQPLLTSIPYQRLDKPFQGEL
;
A
#
# COMPACT_ATOMS: atom_id res chain seq x y z
N MET A 1 34.87 1.63 12.92
CA MET A 1 33.67 0.91 12.42
C MET A 1 32.78 0.27 13.50
N GLY A 2 33.14 0.25 14.80
CA GLY A 2 32.36 -0.47 15.82
C GLY A 2 31.16 0.25 16.44
N GLU A 3 31.16 1.58 16.51
CA GLU A 3 30.11 2.33 17.22
C GLU A 3 28.75 2.34 16.48
N LEU A 4 28.77 2.51 15.16
CA LEU A 4 27.55 2.46 14.35
C LEU A 4 26.91 1.08 14.40
N GLN A 5 27.73 0.03 14.33
CA GLN A 5 27.26 -1.35 14.43
C GLN A 5 26.60 -1.60 15.79
N MET A 6 27.24 -1.17 16.88
CA MET A 6 26.70 -1.30 18.23
C MET A 6 25.36 -0.57 18.41
N ARG A 7 25.23 0.66 17.90
CA ARG A 7 23.96 1.42 17.95
C ARG A 7 22.87 0.76 17.11
N SER A 8 23.24 0.24 15.93
CA SER A 8 22.31 -0.51 15.06
C SER A 8 21.79 -1.76 15.77
N ASP A 9 22.68 -2.53 16.39
CA ASP A 9 22.32 -3.79 17.08
C ASP A 9 21.42 -3.51 18.30
N GLN A 10 21.73 -2.48 19.09
CA GLN A 10 20.88 -2.04 20.20
C GLN A 10 19.50 -1.59 19.72
N TYR A 11 19.43 -0.83 18.62
CA TYR A 11 18.17 -0.43 18.01
C TYR A 11 17.34 -1.62 17.55
N ILE A 12 17.97 -2.59 16.86
CA ILE A 12 17.30 -3.81 16.40
C ILE A 12 16.76 -4.62 17.58
N ALA A 13 17.54 -4.78 18.65
CA ALA A 13 17.12 -5.48 19.85
C ALA A 13 15.89 -4.81 20.50
N ALA A 14 15.95 -3.49 20.70
CA ALA A 14 14.84 -2.72 21.26
C ALA A 14 13.59 -2.77 20.36
N HIS A 15 13.76 -2.66 19.04
CA HIS A 15 12.66 -2.76 18.09
C HIS A 15 12.01 -4.14 18.13
N ARG A 16 12.81 -5.22 18.13
CA ARG A 16 12.30 -6.60 18.22
C ARG A 16 11.52 -6.83 19.51
N ALA A 17 12.06 -6.42 20.65
CA ALA A 17 11.39 -6.52 21.95
C ALA A 17 10.02 -5.81 21.93
N ARG A 18 9.95 -4.61 21.33
CA ARG A 18 8.71 -3.86 21.18
C ARG A 18 7.67 -4.56 20.29
N THR A 19 8.12 -5.23 19.23
CA THR A 19 7.22 -5.87 18.25
C THR A 19 6.91 -7.34 18.55
N GLN A 20 7.57 -7.94 19.55
CA GLN A 20 7.49 -9.36 19.85
C GLN A 20 6.05 -9.79 20.18
N GLN A 21 5.39 -9.10 21.10
CA GLN A 21 4.01 -9.40 21.48
C GLN A 21 3.04 -9.34 20.29
N ALA A 22 3.21 -8.37 19.39
CA ALA A 22 2.40 -8.25 18.17
C ALA A 22 2.71 -9.36 17.16
N THR A 23 3.93 -9.89 17.16
CA THR A 23 4.35 -11.00 16.29
C THR A 23 3.81 -12.33 16.82
N GLU A 24 3.86 -12.55 18.13
CA GLU A 24 3.33 -13.75 18.78
C GLU A 24 1.81 -13.84 18.70
N ALA A 25 1.11 -12.70 18.84
CA ALA A 25 -0.34 -12.62 18.67
C ALA A 25 -0.80 -12.62 17.19
N ALA A 26 0.13 -12.61 16.23
CA ALA A 26 -0.22 -12.58 14.82
C ALA A 26 -0.88 -13.91 14.41
N PRO A 27 -1.97 -13.87 13.63
CA PRO A 27 -2.54 -15.08 13.06
C PRO A 27 -1.48 -15.83 12.23
N PRO A 28 -1.54 -17.18 12.19
CA PRO A 28 -0.62 -17.98 11.41
C PRO A 28 -0.66 -17.54 9.94
N ARG A 29 0.51 -17.23 9.38
CA ARG A 29 0.62 -16.83 7.98
C ARG A 29 0.39 -18.04 7.09
N ARG A 30 -0.33 -17.85 5.99
CA ARG A 30 -0.44 -18.86 4.94
C ARG A 30 0.95 -19.13 4.37
N ALA A 31 1.37 -20.39 4.37
CA ALA A 31 2.64 -20.78 3.78
C ALA A 31 2.67 -20.47 2.28
N MET A 32 3.85 -20.12 1.77
CA MET A 32 4.06 -19.96 0.33
C MET A 32 3.81 -21.32 -0.36
N PRO A 33 3.02 -21.37 -1.45
CA PRO A 33 2.84 -22.60 -2.21
C PRO A 33 4.18 -23.14 -2.71
N ARG A 34 4.45 -24.43 -2.53
CA ARG A 34 5.71 -25.07 -2.95
C ARG A 34 5.88 -25.08 -4.47
N ASP A 35 4.76 -25.06 -5.18
CA ASP A 35 4.61 -25.07 -6.63
C ASP A 35 4.37 -23.66 -7.20
N PHE A 36 4.63 -22.60 -6.43
CA PHE A 36 4.51 -21.23 -6.91
C PHE A 36 5.40 -21.01 -8.13
N LYS A 37 4.78 -20.70 -9.27
CA LYS A 37 5.46 -20.26 -10.49
C LYS A 37 5.14 -18.79 -10.71
N LEU A 38 6.19 -17.98 -10.82
CA LEU A 38 6.06 -16.57 -11.12
C LEU A 38 5.64 -16.40 -12.59
N ASP A 39 4.41 -15.94 -12.82
CA ASP A 39 3.95 -15.51 -14.13
C ASP A 39 3.68 -14.00 -14.12
N LEU A 40 4.59 -13.23 -14.72
CA LEU A 40 4.51 -11.77 -14.81
C LEU A 40 3.53 -11.29 -15.88
N ARG A 41 3.02 -12.20 -16.72
CA ARG A 41 2.03 -11.92 -17.77
C ARG A 41 0.61 -12.28 -17.33
N ALA A 42 0.45 -13.04 -16.26
CA ALA A 42 -0.87 -13.33 -15.70
C ALA A 42 -1.62 -12.03 -15.33
N PRO A 43 -2.93 -11.92 -15.66
CA PRO A 43 -3.74 -10.79 -15.22
C PRO A 43 -3.72 -10.67 -13.70
N LEU A 44 -3.55 -9.43 -13.20
CA LEU A 44 -3.68 -9.16 -11.77
C LEU A 44 -5.13 -9.39 -11.34
N LYS A 45 -5.31 -10.04 -10.19
CA LYS A 45 -6.62 -10.29 -9.59
C LYS A 45 -6.73 -9.64 -8.22
N GLY A 46 -7.94 -9.32 -7.80
CA GLY A 46 -8.22 -8.74 -6.50
C GLY A 46 -7.84 -7.27 -6.40
N GLN A 47 -7.26 -6.88 -5.26
CA GLN A 47 -7.05 -5.47 -4.93
C GLN A 47 -5.65 -5.17 -4.41
N ILE A 48 -5.11 -4.01 -4.79
CA ILE A 48 -3.94 -3.40 -4.15
C ILE A 48 -4.40 -2.15 -3.38
N ILE A 49 -3.88 -2.00 -2.17
CA ILE A 49 -4.18 -0.85 -1.31
C ILE A 49 -2.95 0.04 -1.22
N PHE A 50 -3.11 1.30 -1.59
CA PHE A 50 -2.13 2.35 -1.35
C PHE A 50 -2.63 3.30 -0.26
N ILE A 51 -1.73 3.64 0.66
CA ILE A 51 -1.93 4.76 1.60
C ILE A 51 -1.09 5.91 1.07
N ARG A 52 -1.75 7.00 0.66
CA ARG A 52 -1.09 8.18 0.07
C ARG A 52 -1.58 9.44 0.78
N ARG A 53 -0.81 10.51 0.62
CA ARG A 53 -1.24 11.87 0.97
C ARG A 53 -1.58 12.60 -0.32
N THR A 54 -2.69 13.33 -0.32
CA THR A 54 -3.04 14.24 -1.40
C THR A 54 -2.09 15.44 -1.44
N ASP A 55 -1.89 16.02 -2.61
CA ASP A 55 -1.12 17.25 -2.78
C ASP A 55 -2.01 18.50 -2.61
N GLU A 56 -1.45 19.68 -2.93
CA GLU A 56 -2.11 20.98 -2.87
C GLU A 56 -3.25 21.13 -3.88
N ARG A 57 -3.35 20.24 -4.87
CA ARG A 57 -4.43 20.17 -5.85
C ARG A 57 -5.43 19.06 -5.54
N GLY A 58 -5.27 18.36 -4.41
CA GLY A 58 -6.14 17.26 -4.04
C GLY A 58 -5.91 15.99 -4.86
N GLN A 59 -4.71 15.84 -5.44
CA GLN A 59 -4.35 14.71 -6.28
C GLN A 59 -3.44 13.73 -5.52
N VAL A 60 -3.39 12.48 -5.98
CA VAL A 60 -2.44 11.47 -5.50
C VAL A 60 -1.57 10.95 -6.62
N HIS A 61 -0.30 10.67 -6.30
CA HIS A 61 0.62 9.99 -7.20
C HIS A 61 0.71 8.49 -6.83
N LEU A 62 0.25 7.62 -7.74
CA LEU A 62 0.33 6.16 -7.59
C LEU A 62 0.40 5.50 -8.97
N LEU A 63 1.03 4.33 -9.06
CA LEU A 63 1.23 3.60 -10.33
C LEU A 63 1.89 4.45 -11.44
N GLY A 64 2.74 5.40 -11.04
CA GLY A 64 3.43 6.32 -11.96
C GLY A 64 2.54 7.41 -12.58
N GLN A 65 1.31 7.59 -12.09
CA GLN A 65 0.35 8.56 -12.62
C GLN A 65 -0.28 9.40 -11.50
N ARG A 66 -0.79 10.58 -11.86
CA ARG A 66 -1.53 11.45 -10.95
C ARG A 66 -3.04 11.27 -11.14
N PHE A 67 -3.75 11.14 -10.03
CA PHE A 67 -5.19 10.95 -9.99
C PHE A 67 -5.84 12.02 -9.10
N SER A 68 -6.83 12.74 -9.63
CA SER A 68 -7.60 13.72 -8.87
C SER A 68 -8.52 13.00 -7.88
N VAL A 69 -8.41 13.32 -6.58
CA VAL A 69 -9.21 12.68 -5.53
C VAL A 69 -10.33 13.60 -5.05
N SER A 70 -9.98 14.79 -4.55
CA SER A 70 -10.94 15.77 -4.06
C SER A 70 -10.25 17.12 -3.88
N PRO A 71 -10.80 18.23 -4.40
CA PRO A 71 -10.19 19.56 -4.26
C PRO A 71 -10.19 20.06 -2.81
N ASP A 72 -11.08 19.55 -1.95
CA ASP A 72 -11.20 19.98 -0.55
C ASP A 72 -10.42 19.08 0.41
N TRP A 73 -9.88 17.97 -0.09
CA TRP A 73 -9.13 17.00 0.69
C TRP A 73 -7.63 17.17 0.51
N LEU A 74 -7.11 18.39 0.74
CA LEU A 74 -5.70 18.75 0.51
C LEU A 74 -4.77 18.26 1.62
N HIS A 75 -3.55 17.82 1.26
CA HIS A 75 -2.49 17.39 2.20
C HIS A 75 -2.93 16.36 3.25
N ARG A 76 -3.95 15.56 2.95
CA ARG A 76 -4.58 14.60 3.87
C ARG A 76 -4.37 13.17 3.40
N LEU A 77 -4.39 12.23 4.35
CA LEU A 77 -4.26 10.81 4.03
C LEU A 77 -5.52 10.29 3.33
N VAL A 78 -5.28 9.43 2.35
CA VAL A 78 -6.29 8.70 1.61
C VAL A 78 -5.87 7.25 1.44
N ARG A 79 -6.86 6.36 1.44
CA ARG A 79 -6.70 4.96 1.07
C ARG A 79 -7.21 4.78 -0.35
N CYS A 80 -6.31 4.52 -1.28
CA CYS A 80 -6.67 4.19 -2.66
C CYS A 80 -6.71 2.67 -2.80
N LYS A 81 -7.88 2.12 -3.12
CA LYS A 81 -8.05 0.72 -3.48
C LYS A 81 -8.07 0.60 -4.99
N VAL A 82 -7.05 -0.03 -5.56
CA VAL A 82 -7.01 -0.41 -6.98
C VAL A 82 -7.65 -1.77 -7.08
N ASP A 83 -8.79 -1.85 -7.76
CA ASP A 83 -9.58 -3.07 -7.95
C ASP A 83 -9.36 -3.55 -9.38
N PHE A 84 -8.66 -4.67 -9.53
CA PHE A 84 -8.33 -5.24 -10.84
C PHE A 84 -9.48 -6.03 -11.44
N ASP A 85 -10.40 -6.51 -10.62
CA ASP A 85 -11.56 -7.28 -11.07
C ASP A 85 -12.66 -6.34 -11.60
N HIS A 86 -12.80 -5.14 -11.01
CA HIS A 86 -13.78 -4.11 -11.42
C HIS A 86 -13.17 -2.94 -12.19
N HIS A 87 -11.89 -3.00 -12.52
CA HIS A 87 -11.16 -1.98 -13.29
C HIS A 87 -11.39 -0.53 -12.80
N CYS A 88 -11.22 -0.31 -11.49
CA CYS A 88 -11.38 1.02 -10.91
C CYS A 88 -10.45 1.27 -9.72
N ILE A 89 -10.22 2.55 -9.42
CA ILE A 89 -9.58 3.02 -8.21
C ILE A 89 -10.62 3.70 -7.34
N ARG A 90 -10.84 3.18 -6.13
CA ARG A 90 -11.73 3.80 -5.13
C ARG A 90 -10.89 4.49 -4.06
N CYS A 91 -11.06 5.79 -3.90
CA CYS A 91 -10.30 6.60 -2.96
C CYS A 91 -11.16 6.91 -1.74
N PHE A 92 -10.71 6.51 -0.56
CA PHE A 92 -11.41 6.75 0.71
C PHE A 92 -10.64 7.74 1.57
N ALA A 93 -11.36 8.65 2.22
CA ALA A 93 -10.77 9.56 3.19
C ALA A 93 -10.31 8.79 4.44
N LEU A 94 -9.13 9.14 4.96
CA LEU A 94 -8.66 8.65 6.25
C LEU A 94 -8.61 9.79 7.26
N ARG A 95 -9.35 9.64 8.36
CA ARG A 95 -9.43 10.64 9.43
C ARG A 95 -8.87 10.05 10.73
N ARG A 96 -7.85 10.69 11.31
CA ARG A 96 -7.30 10.27 12.61
C ARG A 96 -8.32 10.35 13.75
N ARG A 97 -9.17 11.39 13.74
CA ARG A 97 -10.19 11.62 14.77
C ARG A 97 -11.34 10.60 14.72
N VAL A 98 -11.61 10.03 13.55
CA VAL A 98 -12.70 9.07 13.33
C VAL A 98 -12.20 7.95 12.41
N PRO A 99 -11.34 7.04 12.92
CA PRO A 99 -10.64 6.06 12.09
C PRO A 99 -11.53 4.96 11.50
N THR A 100 -12.70 4.76 12.10
CA THR A 100 -13.73 3.80 11.67
C THR A 100 -14.52 4.32 10.47
N GLU A 101 -14.57 5.63 10.27
CA GLU A 101 -15.27 6.26 9.14
C GLU A 101 -14.30 6.56 8.00
N GLN A 102 -14.49 5.83 6.89
CA GLN A 102 -13.68 6.00 5.69
C GLN A 102 -14.61 6.26 4.51
N PRO A 103 -15.18 7.48 4.40
CA PRO A 103 -16.10 7.80 3.32
C PRO A 103 -15.38 7.75 1.97
N LEU A 104 -16.09 7.27 0.96
CA LEU A 104 -15.62 7.30 -0.43
C LEU A 104 -15.55 8.75 -0.90
N LEU A 105 -14.38 9.18 -1.36
CA LEU A 105 -14.15 10.50 -1.94
C LEU A 105 -14.44 10.49 -3.44
N THR A 106 -13.93 9.49 -4.15
CA THR A 106 -14.13 9.33 -5.59
C THR A 106 -13.88 7.90 -6.06
N SER A 107 -14.40 7.59 -7.25
CA SER A 107 -14.12 6.36 -7.99
C SER A 107 -13.64 6.73 -9.39
N ILE A 108 -12.49 6.19 -9.79
CA ILE A 108 -11.81 6.53 -11.03
C ILE A 108 -11.70 5.27 -11.88
N PRO A 109 -12.16 5.26 -13.15
CA PRO A 109 -11.91 4.15 -14.05
C PRO A 109 -10.41 3.90 -14.20
N TYR A 110 -9.98 2.65 -14.05
CA TYR A 110 -8.57 2.28 -14.15
C TYR A 110 -8.42 0.88 -14.71
N GLN A 111 -7.75 0.80 -15.85
CA GLN A 111 -7.33 -0.46 -16.44
C GLN A 111 -5.81 -0.46 -16.55
N ARG A 112 -5.18 -1.51 -16.03
CA ARG A 112 -3.77 -1.75 -16.30
C ARG A 112 -3.69 -2.22 -17.76
N LEU A 113 -3.07 -1.43 -18.63
CA LEU A 113 -2.69 -1.89 -19.96
C LEU A 113 -1.71 -3.06 -19.80
N ASP A 114 -1.81 -4.08 -20.68
CA ASP A 114 -0.92 -5.24 -20.73
C ASP A 114 0.51 -4.83 -21.08
N LYS A 115 1.18 -4.20 -20.11
CA LYS A 115 2.56 -3.79 -20.20
C LYS A 115 3.42 -4.93 -19.66
N PRO A 116 4.24 -5.57 -20.50
CA PRO A 116 5.16 -6.60 -20.04
C PRO A 116 6.13 -5.99 -19.02
N PHE A 117 6.53 -6.80 -18.04
CA PHE A 117 7.60 -6.42 -17.12
C PHE A 117 8.87 -6.10 -17.91
N GLN A 118 9.49 -4.94 -17.62
CA GLN A 118 10.66 -4.43 -18.36
C GLN A 118 11.98 -4.58 -17.56
N GLY A 119 11.97 -5.27 -16.41
CA GLY A 119 13.18 -5.53 -15.63
C GLY A 119 13.87 -6.84 -16.02
N GLU A 120 15.18 -6.91 -15.81
CA GLU A 120 15.93 -8.17 -15.80
C GLU A 120 15.59 -8.95 -14.52
N LEU A 121 15.45 -10.29 -14.63
CA LEU A 121 15.11 -11.20 -13.53
C LEU A 121 16.35 -11.64 -12.76
#